data_AF-A0A0F3R9R0-F1
#
_entry.id   AF-A0A0F3R9R0-F1
#
_cell.length_a   1.000
_cell.length_b   1.000
_cell.length_c   1.000
_cell.angle_alpha   90.00
_cell.angle_beta   90.00
_cell.angle_gamma   90.00
#
_symmetry.space_group_name_H-M   'P 1'
#
loop_
_entity.id
_entity.type
_entity.pdbx_description
1 polymer ?
#
loop_
_entity_poly.entity_id
_entity_poly.type
_entity_poly.pdbx_seq_one_letter_code
_entity_poly.pdbx_strand_id
1 'polypeptide(L)'
;MATKALGTATKLANLQQLKKERIAKIEEQLALQQTQLLQKRKEELFNIFKACNSLTIDDRLLIGFLKFVKNVDNKKHPILDEFKSLGGKTKMPSKPKSGNSKTD
;
A
#
# COMPACT_ATOMS: atom_id res chain seq x y z
N MET A 1 52.67 -38.68 -6.39
CA MET A 1 52.77 -37.28 -5.93
C MET A 1 52.24 -37.20 -4.52
N ALA A 2 53.11 -36.98 -3.54
CA ALA A 2 52.72 -36.94 -2.13
C ALA A 2 51.99 -35.63 -1.82
N THR A 3 50.70 -35.71 -1.49
CA THR A 3 49.92 -34.58 -0.98
C THR A 3 50.46 -34.18 0.39
N LYS A 4 51.16 -33.04 0.47
CA LYS A 4 51.61 -32.45 1.74
C LYS A 4 50.39 -32.26 2.65
N ALA A 5 50.49 -32.76 3.89
CA ALA A 5 49.45 -32.58 4.88
C ALA A 5 49.23 -31.09 5.18
N LEU A 6 48.01 -30.59 4.99
CA LEU A 6 47.67 -29.20 5.33
C LEU A 6 47.88 -28.95 6.83
N GLY A 7 48.59 -27.87 7.15
CA GLY A 7 48.76 -27.38 8.51
C GLY A 7 47.42 -27.05 9.17
N THR A 8 47.34 -27.22 10.49
CA THR A 8 46.15 -26.95 11.31
C THR A 8 45.59 -25.54 11.11
N ALA A 9 46.45 -24.54 10.96
CA ALA A 9 46.06 -23.15 10.67
C ALA A 9 45.31 -23.01 9.34
N THR A 10 45.77 -23.68 8.27
CA THR A 10 45.13 -23.65 6.95
C THR A 10 43.78 -24.38 6.97
N LYS A 11 43.68 -25.49 7.72
CA LYS A 11 42.39 -26.19 7.94
C LYS A 11 41.39 -25.31 8.69
N LEU A 12 41.84 -24.56 9.69
CA LEU A 12 41.00 -23.65 10.47
C LEU A 12 40.49 -22.49 9.60
N ALA A 13 41.36 -21.89 8.78
CA ALA A 13 41.01 -20.83 7.85
C ALA A 13 39.98 -21.30 6.81
N ASN A 14 40.16 -22.49 6.22
CA ASN A 14 39.21 -23.08 5.28
C ASN A 14 37.85 -23.34 5.93
N LEU A 15 37.82 -23.79 7.19
CA LEU A 15 36.58 -23.97 7.94
C LEU A 15 35.86 -22.64 8.22
N GLN A 16 36.60 -21.57 8.54
CA GLN A 16 36.03 -20.24 8.74
C GLN A 16 35.48 -19.67 7.43
N GLN A 17 36.19 -19.86 6.32
CA GLN A 17 35.75 -19.47 4.98
C GLN A 17 34.44 -20.18 4.61
N LEU A 18 34.40 -21.51 4.77
CA LEU A 18 33.21 -22.33 4.49
C LEU A 18 32.01 -21.91 5.34
N LYS A 19 32.23 -21.56 6.62
CA LYS A 19 31.18 -21.04 7.49
C LYS A 19 30.63 -19.70 6.98
N LYS A 20 31.49 -18.76 6.61
CA LYS A 20 31.07 -17.46 6.06
C LYS A 20 30.24 -17.62 4.79
N GLU A 21 30.66 -18.49 3.87
CA GLU A 21 29.93 -18.76 2.63
C GLU A 21 28.55 -19.37 2.89
N ARG A 22 28.44 -20.27 3.87
CA ARG A 22 27.14 -20.84 4.25
C ARG A 22 26.21 -19.80 4.87
N ILE A 23 26.74 -18.94 5.74
CA ILE A 23 25.95 -17.87 6.36
C ILE A 23 25.43 -16.92 5.28
N ALA A 24 26.29 -16.48 4.36
CA ALA A 24 25.88 -15.61 3.25
C ALA A 24 24.77 -16.23 2.40
N LYS A 25 24.87 -17.52 2.06
CA LYS A 25 23.80 -18.23 1.32
C LYS A 25 22.48 -18.29 2.08
N ILE A 26 22.53 -18.49 3.41
CA ILE A 26 21.33 -18.51 4.25
C ILE A 26 20.70 -17.11 4.30
N GLU A 27 21.52 -16.06 4.44
CA GLU A 27 21.06 -14.66 4.46
C GLU A 27 20.41 -14.25 3.13
N GLU A 28 21.00 -14.62 1.99
CA GLU A 28 20.42 -14.39 0.67
C GLU A 28 19.07 -15.11 0.50
N GLN A 29 18.98 -16.38 0.91
CA GLN A 29 17.73 -17.13 0.86
C GLN A 29 16.65 -16.52 1.76
N LEU A 30 17.03 -16.08 2.97
CA LEU A 30 16.12 -15.41 3.90
C LEU A 30 15.58 -14.09 3.29
N ALA A 31 16.45 -13.27 2.72
CA ALA A 31 16.06 -12.00 2.09
C ALA A 31 15.09 -12.23 0.92
N LEU A 32 15.33 -13.27 0.13
CA LEU A 32 14.46 -13.65 -0.99
C LEU A 32 13.08 -14.12 -0.49
N GLN A 33 13.04 -14.95 0.56
CA GLN A 33 11.80 -15.40 1.19
C GLN A 33 11.00 -14.24 1.81
N GLN A 34 11.67 -13.30 2.48
CA GLN A 34 11.04 -12.12 3.05
C GLN A 34 10.39 -11.25 1.96
N THR A 35 11.10 -11.02 0.86
CA THR A 35 10.58 -10.24 -0.28
C THR A 35 9.34 -10.89 -0.89
N GLN A 36 9.38 -12.21 -1.10
CA GLN A 36 8.23 -12.96 -1.61
C GLN A 36 7.04 -12.91 -0.64
N LEU A 37 7.29 -13.01 0.66
CA LEU A 37 6.24 -12.93 1.68
C LEU A 37 5.56 -11.56 1.68
N LEU A 38 6.34 -10.48 1.62
CA LEU A 38 5.82 -9.12 1.55
C LEU A 38 4.97 -8.90 0.31
N GLN A 39 5.42 -9.41 -0.85
CA GLN A 39 4.64 -9.31 -2.09
C GLN A 39 3.30 -10.05 -1.98
N LYS A 40 3.29 -11.29 -1.46
CA LYS A 40 2.06 -12.05 -1.23
C LYS A 40 1.10 -11.33 -0.28
N ARG A 41 1.62 -10.76 0.82
CA ARG A 41 0.82 -10.00 1.79
C ARG A 41 0.20 -8.76 1.16
N LYS A 42 0.94 -8.04 0.32
CA LYS A 42 0.41 -6.88 -0.42
C LYS A 42 -0.73 -7.29 -1.34
N GLU A 43 -0.59 -8.40 -2.05
CA GLU A 43 -1.63 -8.95 -2.93
C GLU A 43 -2.87 -9.42 -2.15
N GLU A 44 -2.70 -10.12 -1.03
CA GLU A 44 -3.79 -10.51 -0.13
C GLU A 44 -4.58 -9.29 0.35
N LEU A 45 -3.89 -8.27 0.88
CA LEU A 45 -4.53 -7.04 1.35
C LEU A 45 -5.26 -6.33 0.21
N PHE A 46 -4.63 -6.20 -0.96
CA PHE A 46 -5.26 -5.59 -2.12
C PHE A 46 -6.52 -6.36 -2.57
N ASN A 47 -6.47 -7.69 -2.56
CA ASN A 47 -7.62 -8.53 -2.89
C ASN A 47 -8.76 -8.37 -1.88
N ILE A 48 -8.45 -8.21 -0.59
CA ILE A 48 -9.46 -7.89 0.44
C ILE A 48 -10.09 -6.53 0.15
N PHE A 49 -9.30 -5.49 -0.09
CA PHE A 49 -9.82 -4.16 -0.43
C PHE A 49 -10.70 -4.18 -1.69
N LYS A 50 -10.30 -4.96 -2.70
CA LYS A 50 -11.08 -5.16 -3.93
C LYS A 50 -12.38 -5.90 -3.66
N ALA A 51 -12.36 -7.00 -2.89
CA ALA A 51 -13.53 -7.80 -2.55
C ALA A 51 -14.55 -6.99 -1.72
N CYS A 52 -14.05 -6.19 -0.77
CA CYS A 52 -14.87 -5.28 0.03
C CYS A 52 -15.35 -4.04 -0.76
N ASN A 53 -15.00 -3.93 -2.06
CA ASN A 53 -15.29 -2.77 -2.92
C ASN A 53 -14.89 -1.42 -2.29
N SER A 54 -13.94 -1.44 -1.33
CA SER A 54 -13.54 -0.29 -0.55
C SER A 54 -12.93 0.80 -1.42
N LEU A 55 -12.31 0.42 -2.54
CA LEU A 55 -11.73 1.37 -3.50
C LEU A 55 -12.77 2.17 -4.29
N THR A 56 -14.02 1.70 -4.34
CA THR A 56 -15.11 2.27 -5.15
C THR A 56 -16.35 2.60 -4.31
N ILE A 57 -16.23 2.52 -2.99
CA ILE A 57 -17.38 2.67 -2.08
C ILE A 57 -17.98 4.07 -2.23
N ASP A 58 -17.13 5.10 -2.36
CA ASP A 58 -17.55 6.48 -2.57
C ASP A 58 -18.29 6.67 -3.89
N ASP A 59 -17.77 6.10 -4.99
CA ASP A 59 -18.42 6.15 -6.30
C ASP A 59 -19.78 5.45 -6.29
N ARG A 60 -19.88 4.27 -5.64
CA ARG A 60 -21.14 3.54 -5.51
C ARG A 60 -22.14 4.26 -4.62
N LEU A 61 -21.67 4.89 -3.54
CA LEU A 61 -22.51 5.68 -2.65
C LEU A 61 -23.04 6.92 -3.35
N LEU A 62 -22.18 7.61 -4.13
CA LEU A 62 -22.57 8.75 -4.95
C LEU A 62 -23.57 8.36 -6.05
N ILE A 63 -23.31 7.27 -6.79
CA ILE A 63 -24.23 6.76 -7.82
C ILE A 63 -25.57 6.35 -7.18
N GLY A 64 -25.55 5.67 -6.03
CA GLY A 64 -26.73 5.29 -5.27
C GLY A 64 -27.54 6.52 -4.85
N PHE A 65 -26.87 7.54 -4.32
CA PHE A 65 -27.48 8.82 -3.97
C PHE A 65 -28.08 9.53 -5.19
N LEU A 66 -27.37 9.58 -6.32
CA LEU A 66 -27.89 10.18 -7.55
C LEU A 66 -29.13 9.45 -8.07
N LYS A 67 -29.16 8.11 -8.01
CA LYS A 67 -30.36 7.32 -8.33
C LYS A 67 -31.49 7.62 -7.36
N PHE A 68 -31.19 7.74 -6.07
CA PHE A 68 -32.15 8.05 -5.02
C PHE A 68 -32.81 9.42 -5.25
N VAL A 69 -32.02 10.46 -5.55
CA VAL A 69 -32.49 11.83 -5.83
C VAL A 69 -33.31 11.91 -7.11
N LYS A 70 -32.91 11.15 -8.15
CA LYS A 70 -33.61 11.15 -9.45
C LYS A 70 -34.95 10.40 -9.40
N ASN A 71 -35.19 9.57 -8.39
CA ASN A 71 -36.46 8.88 -8.22
C ASN A 71 -37.57 9.87 -7.79
N VAL A 72 -38.69 9.88 -8.52
CA VAL A 72 -39.80 10.80 -8.30
C VAL A 72 -40.46 10.58 -6.93
N ASP A 73 -40.46 9.35 -6.44
CA ASP A 73 -41.08 8.98 -5.16
C ASP A 73 -40.28 9.49 -3.95
N ASN A 74 -38.98 9.72 -4.13
CA ASN A 74 -38.08 10.12 -3.06
C ASN A 74 -37.96 11.65 -2.89
N LYS A 75 -38.66 12.43 -3.72
CA LYS A 75 -38.55 13.90 -3.76
C LYS A 75 -38.76 14.61 -2.42
N LYS A 76 -39.56 14.02 -1.52
CA LYS A 76 -39.88 14.57 -0.19
C LYS A 76 -39.18 13.82 0.95
N HIS A 77 -38.19 12.97 0.64
CA HIS A 77 -37.53 12.20 1.68
C HIS A 77 -36.65 13.12 2.55
N PRO A 78 -36.76 13.08 3.90
CA PRO A 78 -36.09 14.01 4.81
C PRO A 78 -34.58 14.14 4.61
N ILE A 79 -33.94 13.03 4.24
CA ILE A 79 -32.49 12.97 3.94
C ILE A 79 -32.07 14.00 2.86
N LEU A 80 -32.93 14.28 1.88
CA LEU A 80 -32.62 15.26 0.82
C LEU A 80 -32.53 16.68 1.36
N ASP A 81 -33.35 17.00 2.37
CA ASP A 81 -33.37 18.33 2.98
C ASP A 81 -32.18 18.51 3.93
N GLU A 82 -31.76 17.44 4.62
CA GLU A 82 -30.49 17.42 5.35
C GLU A 82 -29.30 17.68 4.42
N PHE A 83 -29.22 16.97 3.28
CA PHE A 83 -28.15 17.18 2.28
C PHE A 83 -28.14 18.60 1.71
N LYS A 84 -29.31 19.17 1.38
CA LYS A 84 -29.43 20.58 0.94
C LYS A 84 -28.96 21.54 2.02
N SER A 85 -29.32 21.29 3.29
CA SER A 85 -28.93 22.15 4.41
C SER A 85 -27.41 22.16 4.65
N LEU A 86 -26.75 21.03 4.42
CA LEU A 86 -25.29 20.90 4.51
C LEU A 86 -24.61 21.59 3.32
N GLY A 87 -25.12 21.39 2.09
CA GLY A 87 -24.59 22.01 0.87
C GLY A 87 -24.72 23.54 0.85
N GLY A 88 -25.74 24.10 1.49
CA GLY A 88 -25.91 25.56 1.63
C GLY A 88 -24.96 26.20 2.66
N LYS A 89 -24.41 25.41 3.59
CA LYS A 89 -23.51 25.89 4.67
C LYS A 89 -22.03 25.76 4.34
N THR A 90 -21.68 24.92 3.36
CA THR A 90 -20.30 24.74 2.94
C THR A 90 -19.89 25.84 1.98
N LYS A 91 -19.22 26.89 2.50
CA LYS A 91 -18.28 27.65 1.67
C LYS A 91 -17.21 26.66 1.22
N MET A 92 -17.33 26.13 0.01
CA MET A 92 -16.26 25.33 -0.59
C MET A 92 -14.97 26.14 -0.46
N PRO A 93 -13.88 25.59 0.09
CA PRO A 93 -12.61 26.29 0.15
C PRO A 93 -12.21 26.65 -1.29
N SER A 94 -12.40 27.91 -1.67
CA SER A 94 -11.99 28.37 -2.99
C SER A 94 -10.47 28.29 -3.03
N LYS A 95 -9.93 27.66 -4.06
CA LYS A 95 -8.49 27.60 -4.35
C LYS A 95 -7.87 28.98 -4.10
N PRO A 96 -6.82 29.13 -3.28
CA PRO A 96 -6.23 30.43 -3.04
C PRO A 96 -5.78 31.00 -4.39
N LYS A 97 -6.15 32.26 -4.66
CA LYS A 97 -5.61 32.98 -5.82
C LYS A 97 -4.10 32.93 -5.69
N SER A 98 -3.43 32.31 -6.66
CA SER A 98 -1.97 32.38 -6.79
C SER A 98 -1.58 33.85 -6.78
N GLY A 99 -1.06 34.32 -5.64
CA GLY A 99 -0.51 35.64 -5.50
C GLY A 99 0.81 35.65 -6.25
N ASN A 100 0.87 36.40 -7.34
CA ASN A 100 2.09 36.69 -8.07
C ASN A 100 2.98 37.58 -7.19
N SER A 101 3.70 36.98 -6.23
CA SER A 101 4.74 37.69 -5.48
C SER A 101 5.97 37.78 -6.37
N LYS A 102 6.11 38.91 -7.08
CA LYS A 102 7.42 39.37 -7.53
C LYS A 102 8.28 39.55 -6.28
N THR A 103 9.32 38.75 -6.16
CA THR A 103 10.45 38.98 -5.26
C THR A 103 11.26 40.13 -5.84
N ASP A 104 11.30 41.26 -5.13
CA ASP A 104 12.40 42.24 -5.21
C ASP A 104 13.47 41.85 -4.17
#